data_AF-A0AAV3ZHN8-F1
#
_entry.id   AF-A0AAV3ZHN8-F1
#
_cell.length_a   1.000
_cell.length_b   1.000
_cell.length_c   1.000
_cell.angle_alpha   90.00
_cell.angle_beta   90.00
_cell.angle_gamma   90.00
#
_symmetry.space_group_name_H-M   'P 1'
#
loop_
_entity.id
_entity.type
_entity.pdbx_description
1 polymer ?
#
loop_
_entity_poly.entity_id
_entity_poly.type
_entity_poly.pdbx_seq_one_letter_code
_entity_poly.pdbx_strand_id
1 'polypeptide(L)'
;MQKGFTKYCCFLCLWDSRATKEHYVKTDWPVREHFLPGDKSISHEPLVLPEKIILPPLHIKLGLMKNFVKVLNKDGQAFLYLRQKFPTLSDAKVKEGIFIGPQIKAMLKDEVFLTKMTPVESKAWNAFKTICENFLGNKKDPNYKELVSNLLSSYQQLGARMSLKIHFLHNHLDFFPAYLGAVSDEHGERFHQDISKMERKIQPFWVTSVGCLKETIPKLNTSAKQGQSCSNVI
;
A
#
# COMPACT_ATOMS: atom_id res chain seq x y z
N MET A 1 -4.35 15.64 -3.51
CA MET A 1 -4.58 15.52 -2.06
C MET A 1 -3.30 15.91 -1.32
N GLN A 2 -3.45 16.58 -0.18
CA GLN A 2 -2.35 16.91 0.72
C GLN A 2 -1.65 15.62 1.22
N LYS A 3 -0.35 15.72 1.51
CA LYS A 3 0.43 14.61 2.08
C LYS A 3 0.23 14.55 3.61
N GLY A 4 0.43 13.37 4.20
CA GLY A 4 0.37 13.16 5.65
C GLY A 4 -1.02 12.74 6.17
N PHE A 5 -1.26 12.90 7.47
CA PHE A 5 -2.50 12.50 8.12
C PHE A 5 -3.61 13.55 7.92
N THR A 6 -4.18 13.54 6.71
CA THR A 6 -5.20 14.49 6.24
C THR A 6 -6.58 14.12 6.75
N LYS A 7 -7.32 15.13 7.25
CA LYS A 7 -8.67 14.97 7.81
C LYS A 7 -9.66 14.43 6.78
N TYR A 8 -9.73 15.05 5.60
CA TYR A 8 -10.72 14.73 4.57
C TYR A 8 -10.06 14.02 3.38
N CYS A 9 -9.65 12.75 3.59
CA CYS A 9 -8.91 11.98 2.59
C CYS A 9 -9.79 11.18 1.62
N CYS A 10 -11.09 11.06 1.88
CA CYS A 10 -12.02 10.47 0.92
C CYS A 10 -12.34 11.48 -0.20
N PHE A 11 -12.34 11.00 -1.44
CA PHE A 11 -12.69 11.81 -2.61
C PHE A 11 -14.19 11.78 -2.94
N LEU A 12 -14.97 10.90 -2.30
CA LEU A 12 -16.42 10.77 -2.51
C LEU A 12 -17.23 11.50 -1.42
N CYS A 13 -16.70 11.58 -0.21
CA CYS A 13 -17.36 12.24 0.92
C CYS A 13 -16.37 12.97 1.84
N LEU A 14 -16.90 13.74 2.78
CA LEU A 14 -16.17 14.47 3.81
C LEU A 14 -15.93 13.61 5.05
N TRP A 15 -15.46 12.38 4.83
CA TRP A 15 -15.06 11.46 5.90
C TRP A 15 -13.96 12.09 6.76
N ASP A 16 -14.21 12.21 8.06
CA ASP A 16 -13.22 12.69 9.02
C ASP A 16 -12.34 11.52 9.50
N SER A 17 -11.16 11.39 8.91
CA SER A 17 -10.18 10.35 9.27
C SER A 17 -9.66 10.46 10.70
N ARG A 18 -9.92 11.58 11.40
CA ARG A 18 -9.50 11.84 12.78
C ARG A 18 -10.58 11.49 13.80
N ALA A 19 -11.84 11.37 13.38
CA ALA A 19 -12.98 11.02 14.23
C ALA A 19 -13.05 9.50 14.54
N THR A 20 -12.00 8.94 15.15
CA THR A 20 -11.83 7.49 15.29
C THR A 20 -12.94 6.77 16.04
N LYS A 21 -13.64 7.47 16.94
CA LYS A 21 -14.77 6.91 17.70
C LYS A 21 -16.01 6.70 16.83
N GLU A 22 -16.14 7.45 15.74
CA GLU A 22 -17.29 7.42 14.83
C GLU A 22 -17.11 6.44 13.67
N HIS A 23 -15.88 6.00 13.38
CA HIS A 23 -15.55 5.31 12.13
C HIS A 23 -16.38 4.05 11.84
N TYR A 24 -16.68 3.23 12.85
CA TYR A 24 -17.46 2.01 12.69
C TYR A 24 -18.96 2.18 12.96
N VAL A 25 -19.41 3.39 13.31
CA VAL A 25 -20.81 3.67 13.70
C VAL A 25 -21.48 4.58 12.68
N LYS A 26 -20.74 5.59 12.19
CA LYS A 26 -21.27 6.63 11.33
C LYS A 26 -21.15 6.28 9.85
N THR A 27 -22.28 6.30 9.15
CA THR A 27 -22.35 6.00 7.72
C THR A 27 -22.74 7.20 6.84
N ASP A 28 -23.30 8.25 7.42
CA ASP A 28 -23.87 9.44 6.77
C ASP A 28 -22.86 10.60 6.67
N TRP A 29 -21.72 10.36 6.02
CA TRP A 29 -20.74 11.42 5.77
C TRP A 29 -21.21 12.35 4.64
N PRO A 30 -21.10 13.69 4.80
CA PRO A 30 -21.51 14.62 3.75
C PRO A 30 -20.80 14.35 2.43
N VAL A 31 -21.52 14.42 1.31
CA VAL A 31 -20.95 14.19 -0.02
C VAL A 31 -19.90 15.28 -0.33
N ARG A 32 -18.85 14.91 -1.06
CA ARG A 32 -17.88 15.87 -1.57
C ARG A 32 -18.33 16.38 -2.94
N GLU A 33 -18.81 17.61 -2.97
CA GLU A 33 -19.32 18.24 -4.20
C GLU A 33 -18.25 19.03 -4.99
N HIS A 34 -17.24 19.55 -4.29
CA HIS A 34 -16.24 20.45 -4.89
C HIS A 34 -14.81 20.00 -4.66
N PHE A 35 -13.95 20.30 -5.65
CA PHE A 35 -12.54 19.92 -5.67
C PHE A 35 -11.57 21.10 -5.79
N LEU A 36 -11.86 22.18 -5.05
CA LEU A 36 -11.04 23.40 -5.09
C LEU A 36 -9.70 23.20 -4.37
N PRO A 37 -8.56 23.55 -5.00
CA PRO A 37 -7.26 23.54 -4.32
C PRO A 37 -7.26 24.40 -3.06
N GLY A 38 -6.67 23.90 -1.98
CA GLY A 38 -6.64 24.56 -0.67
C GLY A 38 -7.80 24.18 0.25
N ASP A 39 -8.93 23.71 -0.28
CA ASP A 39 -10.08 23.29 0.53
C ASP A 39 -10.03 21.79 0.87
N LYS A 40 -10.50 21.43 2.07
CA LYS A 40 -10.75 20.05 2.53
C LYS A 40 -9.72 19.02 2.04
N SER A 41 -8.44 19.29 2.32
CA SER A 41 -7.26 18.46 2.00
C SER A 41 -6.90 18.32 0.51
N ILE A 42 -7.45 19.16 -0.36
CA ILE A 42 -7.12 19.20 -1.79
C ILE A 42 -5.91 20.11 -1.98
N SER A 43 -4.93 19.62 -2.74
CA SER A 43 -3.69 20.34 -3.01
C SER A 43 -3.60 20.87 -4.43
N HIS A 44 -4.24 20.18 -5.37
CA HIS A 44 -4.19 20.49 -6.80
C HIS A 44 -5.54 20.13 -7.41
N GLU A 45 -5.81 20.72 -8.56
CA GLU A 45 -6.97 20.38 -9.38
C GLU A 45 -6.94 18.89 -9.77
N PRO A 46 -8.07 18.16 -9.70
CA PRO A 46 -8.11 16.76 -10.11
C PRO A 46 -7.86 16.62 -11.61
N LEU A 47 -6.90 15.76 -11.98
CA LEU A 47 -6.65 15.39 -13.38
C LEU A 47 -7.70 14.42 -13.92
N VAL A 48 -8.39 13.71 -13.02
CA VAL A 48 -9.36 12.67 -13.35
C VAL A 48 -10.61 12.93 -12.53
N LEU A 49 -11.76 12.82 -13.18
CA LEU A 49 -13.06 12.96 -12.52
C LEU A 49 -13.28 11.82 -11.51
N PRO A 50 -13.85 12.09 -10.33
CA PRO A 50 -14.09 11.08 -9.29
C PRO A 50 -14.74 9.79 -9.77
N GLU A 51 -15.72 9.87 -10.65
CA GLU A 51 -16.47 8.76 -11.23
C GLU A 51 -15.65 7.89 -12.19
N LYS A 52 -14.50 8.40 -12.66
CA LYS A 52 -13.55 7.64 -13.52
C LYS A 52 -12.43 7.01 -12.71
N ILE A 53 -12.38 7.23 -11.39
CA ILE A 53 -11.37 6.61 -10.53
C ILE A 53 -11.75 5.16 -10.30
N ILE A 54 -10.78 4.25 -10.46
CA ILE A 54 -10.97 2.84 -10.13
C ILE A 54 -10.26 2.56 -8.80
N LEU A 55 -10.89 1.75 -7.94
CA LEU A 55 -10.30 1.25 -6.70
C LEU A 55 -9.71 -0.15 -6.94
N PRO A 56 -8.38 -0.29 -7.16
CA PRO A 56 -7.83 -1.57 -7.55
C PRO A 56 -7.90 -2.57 -6.37
N PRO A 57 -8.41 -3.79 -6.57
CA PRO A 57 -8.58 -4.77 -5.49
C PRO A 57 -7.29 -5.08 -4.73
N LEU A 58 -6.14 -5.08 -5.43
CA LEU A 58 -4.84 -5.29 -4.83
C LEU A 58 -4.55 -4.30 -3.70
N HIS A 59 -4.76 -3.00 -3.94
CA HIS A 59 -4.51 -1.98 -2.91
C HIS A 59 -5.48 -2.05 -1.74
N ILE A 60 -6.69 -2.59 -1.94
CA ILE A 60 -7.61 -2.89 -0.83
C ILE A 60 -7.06 -4.06 -0.01
N LYS A 61 -6.67 -5.17 -0.65
CA LYS A 61 -6.05 -6.35 0.00
C LYS A 61 -4.82 -5.96 0.82
N LEU A 62 -3.91 -5.17 0.24
CA LEU A 62 -2.73 -4.64 0.92
C LEU A 62 -3.10 -3.78 2.14
N GLY A 63 -4.11 -2.91 2.00
CA GLY A 63 -4.61 -2.08 3.09
C GLY A 63 -5.20 -2.90 4.24
N LEU A 64 -6.03 -3.90 3.93
CA LEU A 64 -6.62 -4.79 4.92
C LEU A 64 -5.57 -5.61 5.67
N MET A 65 -4.62 -6.22 4.95
CA MET A 65 -3.49 -6.94 5.57
C MET A 65 -2.70 -6.03 6.51
N LYS A 66 -2.41 -4.80 6.06
CA LYS A 66 -1.74 -3.81 6.91
C LYS A 66 -2.52 -3.53 8.18
N ASN A 67 -3.82 -3.25 8.06
CA ASN A 67 -4.67 -2.98 9.21
C ASN A 67 -4.69 -4.15 10.19
N PHE A 68 -4.83 -5.39 9.70
CA PHE A 68 -4.82 -6.62 10.51
C PHE A 68 -3.49 -6.79 11.27
N VAL A 69 -2.35 -6.71 10.59
CA VAL A 69 -1.04 -6.92 11.24
C VAL A 69 -0.70 -5.83 12.24
N LYS A 70 -1.13 -4.58 12.01
CA LYS A 70 -0.88 -3.48 12.94
C LYS A 70 -1.55 -3.70 14.30
N VAL A 71 -2.70 -4.36 14.35
CA VAL A 71 -3.44 -4.62 15.59
C VAL A 71 -3.00 -5.90 16.32
N LEU A 72 -2.36 -6.86 15.64
CA LEU A 72 -1.83 -8.07 16.30
C LEU A 72 -0.94 -7.75 17.50
N ASN A 73 -1.02 -8.57 18.55
CA ASN A 73 -0.09 -8.51 19.67
C ASN A 73 1.33 -8.81 19.18
N LYS A 74 2.28 -7.89 19.41
CA LYS A 74 3.66 -7.99 18.91
C LYS A 74 4.47 -9.09 19.60
N ASP A 75 4.04 -9.52 20.77
CA ASP A 75 4.60 -10.66 21.50
C ASP A 75 3.74 -11.94 21.31
N GLY A 76 2.64 -11.84 20.57
CA GLY A 76 1.73 -12.94 20.29
C GLY A 76 2.27 -13.92 19.24
N GLN A 77 1.83 -15.18 19.35
CA GLN A 77 2.28 -16.28 18.48
C GLN A 77 2.05 -15.99 16.99
N ALA A 78 0.91 -15.39 16.62
CA ALA A 78 0.62 -15.01 15.24
C ALA A 78 1.64 -14.00 14.68
N PHE A 79 1.99 -12.95 15.43
CA PHE A 79 2.96 -11.96 14.97
C PHE A 79 4.38 -12.53 14.89
N LEU A 80 4.78 -13.33 15.88
CA LEU A 80 6.07 -14.02 15.87
C LEU A 80 6.19 -14.98 14.69
N TYR A 81 5.10 -15.69 14.34
CA TYR A 81 5.05 -16.55 13.17
C TYR A 81 5.25 -15.77 11.86
N LEU A 82 4.63 -14.59 11.71
CA LEU A 82 4.84 -13.74 10.54
C LEU A 82 6.31 -13.35 10.36
N ARG A 83 7.01 -13.03 11.46
CA ARG A 83 8.46 -12.71 11.43
C ARG A 83 9.28 -13.92 10.99
N GLN A 84 8.96 -15.10 11.50
CA GLN A 84 9.65 -16.34 11.15
C GLN A 84 9.39 -16.73 9.69
N LYS A 85 8.16 -16.60 9.21
CA LYS A 85 7.75 -17.00 7.86
C LYS A 85 8.43 -16.18 6.77
N PHE A 86 8.69 -14.90 7.03
CA PHE A 86 9.31 -13.98 6.09
C PHE A 86 10.62 -13.41 6.64
N PRO A 87 11.68 -14.22 6.75
CA PRO A 87 12.95 -13.78 7.34
C PRO A 87 13.65 -12.69 6.51
N THR A 88 13.26 -12.53 5.24
CA THR A 88 13.77 -11.48 4.35
C THR A 88 13.06 -10.13 4.55
N LEU A 89 11.93 -10.09 5.27
CA LEU A 89 11.29 -8.83 5.66
C LEU A 89 11.93 -8.32 6.94
N SER A 90 12.34 -7.05 6.93
CA SER A 90 12.77 -6.35 8.14
C SER A 90 11.63 -6.31 9.17
N ASP A 91 11.97 -6.32 10.45
CA ASP A 91 11.01 -6.21 11.55
C ASP A 91 10.07 -5.00 11.42
N ALA A 92 10.60 -3.84 10.98
CA ALA A 92 9.81 -2.63 10.74
C ALA A 92 8.73 -2.83 9.66
N LYS A 93 9.03 -3.54 8.57
CA LYS A 93 8.04 -3.87 7.52
C LYS A 93 6.95 -4.78 8.05
N VAL A 94 7.31 -5.81 8.83
CA VAL A 94 6.33 -6.71 9.44
C VAL A 94 5.44 -5.96 10.43
N LYS A 95 6.02 -5.15 11.33
CA LYS A 95 5.28 -4.31 12.29
C LYS A 95 4.30 -3.35 11.62
N GLU A 96 4.73 -2.73 10.52
CA GLU A 96 3.89 -1.81 9.75
C GLU A 96 2.92 -2.51 8.78
N GLY A 97 2.92 -3.85 8.75
CA GLY A 97 2.04 -4.63 7.89
C GLY A 97 2.32 -4.42 6.39
N ILE A 98 3.58 -4.17 6.04
CA ILE A 98 4.02 -3.94 4.65
C ILE A 98 4.33 -5.29 4.01
N PHE A 99 3.31 -5.85 3.35
CA PHE A 99 3.40 -7.06 2.57
C PHE A 99 3.15 -6.76 1.08
N ILE A 100 3.63 -7.64 0.20
CA ILE A 100 3.33 -7.62 -1.23
C ILE A 100 2.27 -8.68 -1.57
N GLY A 101 1.64 -8.57 -2.74
CA GLY A 101 0.58 -9.50 -3.19
C GLY A 101 0.95 -10.99 -3.04
N PRO A 102 2.14 -11.43 -3.50
CA PRO A 102 2.58 -12.81 -3.34
C PRO A 102 2.69 -13.28 -1.89
N GLN A 103 3.12 -12.42 -0.96
CA GLN A 103 3.25 -12.77 0.45
C GLN A 103 1.88 -12.93 1.10
N ILE A 104 0.94 -12.04 0.79
CA ILE A 104 -0.45 -12.18 1.25
C ILE A 104 -1.05 -13.47 0.72
N LYS A 105 -0.89 -13.77 -0.57
CA LYS A 105 -1.37 -15.01 -1.18
C LYS A 105 -0.78 -16.26 -0.53
N ALA A 106 0.49 -16.22 -0.12
CA ALA A 106 1.12 -17.30 0.62
C ALA A 106 0.48 -17.47 2.00
N MET A 107 0.25 -16.37 2.73
CA MET A 107 -0.39 -16.41 4.05
C MET A 107 -1.85 -16.89 4.01
N LEU A 108 -2.63 -16.50 2.99
CA LEU A 108 -4.04 -16.93 2.86
C LEU A 108 -4.19 -18.45 2.73
N LYS A 109 -3.14 -19.14 2.27
CA LYS A 109 -3.08 -20.60 2.11
C LYS A 109 -2.40 -21.31 3.29
N ASP A 110 -1.90 -20.56 4.26
CA ASP A 110 -1.11 -21.11 5.35
C ASP A 110 -2.00 -21.51 6.52
N GLU A 111 -2.41 -22.78 6.54
CA GLU A 111 -3.24 -23.33 7.62
C GLU A 111 -2.49 -23.36 8.97
N VAL A 112 -1.16 -23.39 8.97
CA VAL A 112 -0.38 -23.33 10.22
C VAL A 112 -0.54 -21.97 10.87
N PHE A 113 -0.67 -20.89 10.10
CA PHE A 113 -0.86 -19.54 10.64
C PHE A 113 -2.13 -19.43 11.49
N LEU A 114 -3.23 -20.09 11.09
CA LEU A 114 -4.48 -20.12 11.85
C LEU A 114 -4.30 -20.69 13.26
N THR A 115 -3.43 -21.71 13.40
CA THR A 115 -3.14 -22.35 14.70
C THR A 115 -2.37 -21.44 15.66
N LYS A 116 -1.82 -20.33 15.17
CA LYS A 116 -1.04 -19.36 15.97
C LYS A 116 -1.88 -18.19 16.46
N MET A 117 -3.14 -18.11 16.06
CA MET A 117 -4.04 -17.00 16.36
C MET A 117 -4.91 -17.27 17.57
N THR A 118 -5.22 -16.20 18.30
CA THR A 118 -6.34 -16.18 19.24
C THR A 118 -7.69 -16.31 18.50
N PRO A 119 -8.79 -16.65 19.19
CA PRO A 119 -10.11 -16.73 18.56
C PRO A 119 -10.54 -15.43 17.85
N VAL A 120 -10.22 -14.26 18.44
CA VAL A 120 -10.56 -12.95 17.87
C VAL A 120 -9.75 -12.66 16.60
N GLU A 121 -8.44 -12.94 16.64
CA GLU A 121 -7.55 -12.80 15.48
C GLU A 121 -7.97 -13.76 14.36
N SER A 122 -8.27 -15.02 14.68
CA SER A 122 -8.71 -16.04 13.72
C SER A 122 -10.03 -15.66 13.04
N LYS A 123 -11.01 -15.14 13.80
CA LYS A 123 -12.27 -14.64 13.24
C LYS A 123 -12.03 -13.51 12.23
N ALA A 124 -11.21 -12.52 12.59
CA ALA A 124 -10.88 -11.41 11.70
C ALA A 124 -10.07 -11.85 10.47
N TRP A 125 -9.15 -12.79 10.63
CA TRP A 125 -8.36 -13.34 9.54
C TRP A 125 -9.23 -14.14 8.55
N ASN A 126 -10.13 -14.98 9.06
CA ASN A 126 -11.05 -15.75 8.21
C ASN A 126 -11.98 -14.81 7.44
N ALA A 127 -12.52 -13.77 8.07
CA ALA A 127 -13.31 -12.76 7.35
C ALA A 127 -12.48 -12.06 6.25
N PHE A 128 -11.20 -11.77 6.51
CA PHE A 128 -10.28 -11.21 5.51
C PHE A 128 -10.02 -12.19 4.35
N LYS A 129 -9.80 -13.48 4.64
CA LYS A 129 -9.63 -14.53 3.64
C LYS A 129 -10.86 -14.64 2.74
N THR A 130 -12.05 -14.71 3.35
CA THR A 130 -13.33 -14.76 2.63
C THR A 130 -13.52 -13.54 1.72
N ILE A 131 -13.17 -12.33 2.17
CA ILE A 131 -13.23 -11.13 1.33
C ILE A 131 -12.24 -11.16 0.17
N CYS A 132 -11.02 -11.66 0.39
CA CYS A 132 -10.03 -11.79 -0.69
C CYS A 132 -10.48 -12.74 -1.80
N GLU A 133 -11.18 -13.81 -1.44
CA GLU A 133 -11.61 -14.87 -2.37
C GLU A 133 -12.93 -14.52 -3.08
N ASN A 134 -13.90 -13.98 -2.34
CA ASN A 134 -15.29 -13.86 -2.79
C ASN A 134 -15.71 -12.43 -3.15
N PHE A 135 -14.87 -11.43 -2.86
CA PHE A 135 -15.14 -10.03 -3.24
C PHE A 135 -14.00 -9.41 -4.03
N LEU A 136 -12.78 -9.42 -3.48
CA LEU A 136 -11.59 -8.82 -4.10
C LEU A 136 -10.85 -9.76 -5.06
N GLY A 137 -11.50 -10.87 -5.43
CA GLY A 137 -11.03 -11.86 -6.39
C GLY A 137 -11.60 -11.63 -7.79
N ASN A 138 -11.64 -12.70 -8.58
CA ASN A 138 -12.15 -12.65 -9.95
C ASN A 138 -13.69 -12.66 -10.01
N LYS A 139 -14.34 -13.15 -8.96
CA LYS A 139 -15.79 -13.22 -8.84
C LYS A 139 -16.24 -12.34 -7.67
N LYS A 140 -17.28 -11.55 -7.90
CA LYS A 140 -18.01 -10.82 -6.86
C LYS A 140 -19.19 -11.68 -6.46
N ASP A 141 -19.10 -12.29 -5.29
CA ASP A 141 -20.17 -13.14 -4.73
C ASP A 141 -21.45 -12.30 -4.54
N PRO A 142 -22.65 -12.82 -4.85
CA PRO A 142 -23.91 -12.09 -4.64
C PRO A 142 -24.10 -11.58 -3.20
N ASN A 143 -23.57 -12.31 -2.22
CA ASN A 143 -23.66 -11.99 -0.80
C ASN A 143 -22.50 -11.12 -0.27
N TYR A 144 -21.76 -10.44 -1.16
CA TYR A 144 -20.61 -9.62 -0.78
C TYR A 144 -20.91 -8.58 0.31
N LYS A 145 -22.14 -8.06 0.38
CA LYS A 145 -22.54 -7.09 1.42
C LYS A 145 -22.44 -7.68 2.84
N GLU A 146 -22.90 -8.92 3.02
CA GLU A 146 -22.80 -9.62 4.30
C GLU A 146 -21.32 -9.95 4.62
N LEU A 147 -20.56 -10.39 3.62
CA LEU A 147 -19.13 -10.66 3.81
C LEU A 147 -18.38 -9.42 4.29
N VAL A 148 -18.70 -8.25 3.73
CA VAL A 148 -18.08 -6.97 4.12
C VAL A 148 -18.52 -6.57 5.53
N SER A 149 -19.81 -6.73 5.86
CA SER A 149 -20.31 -6.49 7.23
C SER A 149 -19.58 -7.37 8.27
N ASN A 150 -19.40 -8.66 7.96
CA ASN A 150 -18.67 -9.60 8.80
C ASN A 150 -17.20 -9.21 8.98
N LEU A 151 -16.54 -8.75 7.91
CA LEU A 151 -15.18 -8.21 7.99
C LEU A 151 -15.11 -6.98 8.90
N LEU A 152 -16.00 -6.00 8.69
CA LEU A 152 -16.02 -4.76 9.46
C LEU A 152 -16.23 -5.00 10.95
N SER A 153 -17.22 -5.83 11.29
CA SER A 153 -17.51 -6.24 12.68
C SER A 153 -16.33 -6.96 13.33
N SER A 154 -15.69 -7.89 12.61
CA SER A 154 -14.54 -8.63 13.13
C SER A 154 -13.31 -7.74 13.30
N TYR A 155 -13.07 -6.79 12.40
CA TYR A 155 -11.97 -5.82 12.50
C TYR A 155 -12.21 -4.82 13.64
N GLN A 156 -13.45 -4.39 13.86
CA GLN A 156 -13.81 -3.55 14.99
C GLN A 156 -13.58 -4.29 16.32
N GLN A 157 -14.02 -5.55 16.42
CA GLN A 157 -13.81 -6.40 17.61
C GLN A 157 -12.32 -6.65 17.88
N LEU A 158 -11.51 -6.80 16.82
CA LEU A 158 -10.07 -6.92 16.94
C LEU A 158 -9.41 -5.62 17.42
N GLY A 159 -10.06 -4.47 17.27
CA GLY A 159 -9.52 -3.14 17.60
C GLY A 159 -8.77 -2.47 16.46
N ALA A 160 -8.98 -2.91 15.22
CA ALA A 160 -8.36 -2.29 14.05
C ALA A 160 -8.89 -0.87 13.85
N ARG A 161 -8.01 0.10 13.61
CA ARG A 161 -8.42 1.45 13.20
C ARG A 161 -8.88 1.44 11.75
N MET A 162 -9.96 2.15 11.44
CA MET A 162 -10.45 2.26 10.06
C MET A 162 -9.45 3.03 9.19
N SER A 163 -8.93 2.38 8.15
CA SER A 163 -8.19 3.06 7.10
C SER A 163 -9.12 3.56 6.00
N LEU A 164 -8.63 4.41 5.11
CA LEU A 164 -9.38 4.84 3.93
C LEU A 164 -9.88 3.64 3.10
N LYS A 165 -9.13 2.53 3.06
CA LYS A 165 -9.55 1.31 2.34
C LYS A 165 -10.73 0.62 3.01
N ILE A 166 -10.72 0.53 4.34
CA ILE A 166 -11.84 0.00 5.11
C ILE A 166 -13.07 0.92 4.98
N HIS A 167 -12.85 2.24 4.99
CA HIS A 167 -13.92 3.22 4.78
C HIS A 167 -14.60 3.06 3.41
N PHE A 168 -13.84 2.82 2.33
CA PHE A 168 -14.45 2.52 1.03
C PHE A 168 -15.34 1.28 1.07
N LEU A 169 -14.94 0.23 1.79
CA LEU A 169 -15.78 -0.96 1.96
C LEU A 169 -17.04 -0.69 2.79
N HIS A 170 -16.95 0.20 3.79
CA HIS A 170 -18.05 0.52 4.67
C HIS A 170 -19.09 1.46 4.03
N ASN A 171 -18.64 2.50 3.33
CA ASN A 171 -19.51 3.61 2.88
C ASN A 171 -19.68 3.71 1.37
N HIS A 172 -18.80 3.09 0.59
CA HIS A 172 -18.73 3.25 -0.87
C HIS A 172 -18.69 1.90 -1.58
N LEU A 173 -19.39 0.91 -1.03
CA LEU A 173 -19.37 -0.44 -1.56
C LEU A 173 -19.97 -0.53 -2.97
N ASP A 174 -20.94 0.33 -3.28
CA ASP A 174 -21.57 0.44 -4.60
C ASP A 174 -20.65 1.09 -5.65
N PHE A 175 -19.55 1.73 -5.25
CA PHE A 175 -18.54 2.28 -6.16
C PHE A 175 -17.67 1.17 -6.80
N PHE A 176 -17.65 -0.03 -6.22
CA PHE A 176 -16.87 -1.14 -6.76
C PHE A 176 -17.57 -1.74 -8.00
N PRO A 177 -16.90 -1.81 -9.16
CA PRO A 177 -17.49 -2.37 -10.36
C PRO A 177 -17.89 -3.83 -10.17
N ALA A 178 -18.79 -4.32 -11.04
CA ALA A 178 -19.22 -5.73 -10.99
C ALA A 178 -18.05 -6.70 -11.21
N TYR A 179 -17.08 -6.33 -12.06
CA TYR A 179 -15.95 -7.17 -12.45
C TYR A 179 -14.63 -6.64 -11.87
N LEU A 180 -14.31 -7.01 -10.63
CA LEU A 180 -13.10 -6.56 -9.95
C LEU A 180 -11.81 -7.22 -10.45
N GLY A 181 -11.89 -8.49 -10.88
CA GLY A 181 -10.73 -9.24 -11.38
C GLY A 181 -10.11 -8.66 -12.65
N ALA A 182 -10.91 -8.03 -13.52
CA ALA A 182 -10.45 -7.42 -14.77
C ALA A 182 -9.56 -6.19 -14.53
N VAL A 183 -9.66 -5.56 -13.35
CA VAL A 183 -8.89 -4.36 -12.98
C VAL A 183 -7.89 -4.66 -11.86
N SER A 184 -7.48 -5.92 -11.72
CA SER A 184 -6.47 -6.32 -10.74
C SER A 184 -5.08 -5.86 -11.19
N ASP A 185 -4.45 -5.02 -10.39
CA ASP A 185 -3.07 -4.54 -10.61
C ASP A 185 -1.99 -5.58 -10.23
N GLU A 186 -2.36 -6.85 -10.08
CA GLU A 186 -1.42 -7.94 -9.80
C GLU A 186 -0.38 -8.11 -10.92
N HIS A 187 -0.74 -7.81 -12.16
CA HIS A 187 0.19 -7.82 -13.29
C HIS A 187 1.19 -6.66 -13.22
N GLY A 188 0.75 -5.46 -12.82
CA GLY A 188 1.63 -4.31 -12.61
C GLY A 188 2.63 -4.57 -11.48
N GLU A 189 2.16 -5.13 -10.35
CA GLU A 189 3.04 -5.50 -9.24
C GLU A 189 4.10 -6.53 -9.65
N ARG A 190 3.72 -7.54 -10.45
CA ARG A 190 4.65 -8.54 -10.99
C ARG A 190 5.68 -7.90 -11.93
N PHE A 191 5.25 -7.02 -12.82
CA PHE A 191 6.13 -6.29 -13.72
C PHE A 191 7.18 -5.48 -12.96
N HIS A 192 6.79 -4.76 -11.91
CA HIS A 192 7.72 -4.04 -11.04
C HIS A 192 8.73 -4.96 -10.34
N GLN A 193 8.30 -6.14 -9.88
CA GLN A 193 9.20 -7.12 -9.27
C GLN A 193 10.21 -7.69 -10.27
N ASP A 194 9.78 -7.97 -11.49
CA ASP A 194 10.63 -8.52 -12.53
C ASP A 194 11.64 -7.47 -13.03
N ILE A 195 11.22 -6.22 -13.21
CA ILE A 195 12.14 -5.08 -13.43
C ILE A 195 13.16 -5.00 -12.31
N SER A 196 12.74 -5.02 -11.04
CA SER A 196 13.67 -4.90 -9.89
C SER A 196 14.69 -6.05 -9.84
N LYS A 197 14.34 -7.25 -10.33
CA LYS A 197 15.28 -8.38 -10.45
C LYS A 197 16.23 -8.18 -11.62
N MET A 198 15.72 -7.73 -12.77
CA MET A 198 16.53 -7.42 -13.94
C MET A 198 17.54 -6.32 -13.63
N GLU A 199 17.11 -5.21 -13.03
CA GLU A 199 17.97 -4.12 -12.59
C GLU A 199 19.08 -4.60 -11.67
N ARG A 200 18.79 -5.42 -10.65
CA ARG A 200 19.83 -5.96 -9.77
C ARG A 200 20.88 -6.81 -10.48
N LYS A 201 20.48 -7.56 -11.52
CA LYS A 201 21.41 -8.34 -12.35
C LYS A 201 22.24 -7.48 -13.30
N ILE A 202 21.65 -6.38 -13.76
CA ILE A 202 22.20 -5.48 -14.75
C ILE A 202 23.08 -4.39 -14.10
N GLN A 203 22.79 -3.97 -12.87
CA GLN A 203 23.55 -2.95 -12.12
C GLN A 203 25.07 -3.20 -12.07
N PRO A 204 25.57 -4.42 -11.77
CA PRO A 204 27.01 -4.69 -11.80
C PRO A 204 27.66 -4.49 -13.18
N PHE A 205 26.92 -4.77 -14.25
CA PHE A 205 27.39 -4.63 -15.63
C PHE A 205 27.55 -3.15 -16.03
N TRP A 206 26.67 -2.25 -15.57
CA TRP A 206 26.85 -0.81 -15.81
C TRP A 206 28.01 -0.23 -15.01
N VAL A 207 28.24 -0.69 -13.77
CA VAL A 207 29.38 -0.22 -12.95
C VAL A 207 30.71 -0.60 -13.60
N THR A 208 30.82 -1.80 -14.18
CA THR A 208 32.03 -2.23 -14.89
C THR A 208 32.21 -1.53 -16.24
N SER A 209 31.14 -1.31 -17.02
CA SER A 209 31.22 -0.58 -18.30
C SER A 209 31.57 0.90 -18.13
N VAL A 210 31.06 1.57 -17.09
CA VAL A 210 31.40 2.98 -16.81
C VAL A 210 32.78 3.12 -16.16
N GLY A 211 33.24 2.10 -15.41
CA GLY A 211 34.63 2.01 -14.94
C GLY A 211 35.65 1.85 -16.07
N CYS A 212 35.31 1.04 -17.08
CA CYS A 212 36.18 0.76 -18.23
C CYS A 212 36.38 1.98 -19.15
N LEU A 213 35.39 2.89 -19.24
CA LEU A 213 35.50 4.12 -20.05
C LEU A 213 36.46 5.18 -19.46
N LYS A 214 36.91 5.03 -18.20
CA LYS A 214 37.91 5.94 -17.61
C LYS A 214 39.35 5.54 -17.89
N GLU A 215 39.60 4.32 -18.35
CA GLU A 215 40.96 3.79 -18.55
C GLU A 215 41.49 3.93 -19.99
N THR A 216 40.70 4.49 -20.92
CA THR A 216 41.09 4.57 -22.36
C THR A 216 41.41 5.97 -22.88
N ILE A 217 41.56 6.98 -22.02
CA ILE A 217 42.05 8.32 -22.45
C ILE A 217 43.57 8.40 -22.22
N PRO A 218 44.41 8.38 -23.27
CA PRO A 218 45.84 8.60 -23.10
C PRO A 218 46.07 10.02 -22.59
N LYS A 219 46.79 10.16 -21.47
CA LYS A 219 47.27 11.45 -20.98
C LYS A 219 48.21 12.05 -22.02
N LEU A 220 47.74 13.01 -22.79
CA LEU A 220 48.60 13.90 -23.57
C LEU A 220 49.33 14.83 -22.58
N ASN A 221 50.58 14.48 -22.29
CA ASN A 221 51.55 15.41 -21.72
C ASN A 221 52.03 16.35 -22.82
N THR A 222 51.82 17.65 -22.66
CA THR A 222 52.77 18.66 -23.14
C THR A 222 52.90 19.79 -22.13
N SER A 223 54.15 20.16 -21.94
CA SER A 223 54.76 20.96 -20.90
C SER A 223 54.74 22.46 -21.16
N ALA A 224 54.69 23.22 -20.05
CA ALA A 224 55.34 24.50 -19.78
C ALA A 224 55.02 25.72 -20.69
N LYS A 225 54.57 26.81 -20.04
CA LYS A 225 55.40 28.02 -19.87
C LYS A 225 54.87 28.97 -18.78
N GLN A 226 55.83 29.68 -18.21
CA GLN A 226 55.83 30.51 -17.02
C GLN A 226 54.96 31.79 -17.10
N GLY A 227 54.43 32.19 -15.93
CA GLY A 227 54.69 33.50 -15.32
C GLY A 227 53.98 34.74 -15.87
N GLN A 228 53.07 35.31 -15.06
CA GLN A 228 53.24 36.65 -14.46
C GLN A 228 52.02 37.03 -13.60
N SER A 229 52.31 37.51 -12.39
CA SER A 229 51.35 38.19 -11.51
C SER A 229 51.26 39.68 -11.87
N CYS A 230 50.09 40.28 -11.67
CA CYS A 230 49.91 41.62 -11.08
C CYS A 230 48.39 41.79 -10.79
N SER A 231 47.96 41.84 -9.53
CA SER A 231 47.82 43.03 -8.68
C SER A 231 46.45 43.73 -8.84
N ASN A 232 45.74 43.79 -7.71
CA ASN A 232 44.47 44.48 -7.43
C ASN A 232 44.39 45.92 -7.99
N VAL A 233 43.18 46.37 -8.36
CA VAL A 233 42.63 47.69 -7.99
C VAL A 233 41.07 47.61 -7.98
N ILE A 234 40.51 47.81 -6.79
CA ILE A 234 39.13 48.19 -6.37
C ILE A 234 37.97 47.27 -6.77
#